data_AF-A0A8T3P8T7-F1
#
_entry.id   AF-A0A8T3P8T7-F1
#
_cell.length_a   1.000
_cell.length_b   1.000
_cell.length_c   1.000
_cell.angle_alpha   90.00
_cell.angle_beta   90.00
_cell.angle_gamma   90.00
#
_symmetry.space_group_name_H-M   'P 1'
#
loop_
_entity.id
_entity.type
_entity.pdbx_description
1 polymer ?
#
loop_
_entity_poly.entity_id
_entity_poly.type
_entity_poly.pdbx_seq_one_letter_code
_entity_poly.pdbx_strand_id
1 'polypeptide(L)'
;MSTSPAVGSYDVVMVSDLRFPGGTSSSLAEEIAAQASAGYRTGLVHIPGPLVAGLRPLNPKLVRCVEEGLADLVVGRRAIDARLLVMR
;
A
#
# COMPACT_ATOMS: atom_id res chain seq x y z
N MET A 1 16.47 23.24 -9.68
CA MET A 1 15.22 22.55 -10.09
C MET A 1 14.39 22.34 -8.84
N SER A 2 13.31 23.09 -8.68
CA SER A 2 12.49 23.10 -7.46
C SER A 2 11.49 21.94 -7.51
N THR A 3 11.61 21.00 -6.57
CA THR A 3 10.66 19.90 -6.37
C THR A 3 9.41 20.46 -5.70
N SER A 4 8.36 20.69 -6.48
CA SER A 4 7.01 20.85 -5.92
C SER A 4 6.70 19.62 -5.07
N PRO A 5 6.12 19.76 -3.85
CA PRO A 5 5.83 18.59 -3.02
C PRO A 5 4.89 17.67 -3.81
N ALA A 6 5.33 16.44 -4.06
CA ALA A 6 4.45 15.42 -4.60
C ALA A 6 3.25 15.31 -3.66
N VAL A 7 2.05 15.35 -4.21
CA VAL A 7 0.84 15.03 -3.44
C VAL A 7 0.95 13.55 -3.06
N GLY A 8 1.51 13.28 -1.88
CA GLY A 8 1.73 11.95 -1.32
C GLY A 8 3.21 11.63 -1.06
N SER A 9 3.82 12.27 -0.06
CA SER A 9 5.08 11.78 0.54
C SER A 9 4.76 10.75 1.61
N TYR A 10 5.45 9.61 1.54
CA TYR A 10 5.27 8.46 2.42
C TYR A 10 6.59 8.06 3.08
N ASP A 11 6.51 7.59 4.32
CA ASP A 11 7.65 6.95 4.97
C ASP A 11 7.88 5.57 4.37
N VAL A 12 6.80 4.83 4.13
CA VAL A 12 6.84 3.50 3.52
C VAL A 12 5.83 3.42 2.39
N VAL A 13 6.26 2.94 1.22
CA VAL A 13 5.37 2.52 0.14
C VAL A 13 5.46 1.02 -0.01
N MET A 14 4.31 0.35 0.09
CA MET A 14 4.19 -1.08 -0.15
C MET A 14 3.55 -1.34 -1.51
N VAL A 15 4.25 -2.06 -2.37
CA VAL A 15 3.79 -2.44 -3.72
C VAL A 15 3.53 -3.92 -3.74
N SER A 16 2.28 -4.31 -3.98
CA SER A 16 1.91 -5.73 -4.12
C SER A 16 0.58 -5.93 -4.85
N ASP A 17 0.28 -7.17 -5.19
CA ASP A 17 -1.06 -7.55 -5.61
C ASP A 17 -1.99 -7.64 -4.38
N LEU A 18 -2.64 -6.53 -4.06
CA LEU A 18 -3.55 -6.39 -2.91
C LEU A 18 -4.82 -7.26 -3.01
N ARG A 19 -4.95 -8.11 -4.04
CA ARG A 19 -6.04 -9.09 -4.21
C ARG A 19 -5.65 -10.47 -3.70
N PHE A 20 -4.39 -10.70 -3.31
CA PHE A 20 -3.92 -12.03 -2.88
C PHE A 20 -4.80 -12.60 -1.75
N PRO A 21 -5.32 -13.83 -1.89
CA PRO A 21 -5.99 -14.51 -0.79
C PRO A 21 -4.97 -15.06 0.22
N GLY A 22 -5.38 -15.19 1.49
CA GLY A 22 -4.62 -15.95 2.50
C GLY A 22 -3.51 -15.18 3.23
N GLY A 23 -2.39 -15.85 3.48
CA GLY A 23 -1.32 -15.41 4.39
C GLY A 23 -0.61 -14.13 3.97
N THR A 24 -0.41 -13.91 2.67
CA THR A 24 0.31 -12.74 2.15
C THR A 24 -0.37 -11.42 2.53
N SER A 25 -1.68 -11.30 2.27
CA SER A 25 -2.46 -10.10 2.65
C SER A 25 -2.62 -9.97 4.16
N SER A 26 -2.52 -11.07 4.91
CA SER A 26 -2.50 -11.03 6.37
C SER A 26 -1.18 -10.46 6.89
N SER A 27 -0.03 -10.90 6.34
CA SER A 27 1.28 -10.32 6.65
C SER A 27 1.34 -8.83 6.32
N LEU A 28 0.82 -8.42 5.15
CA LEU A 28 0.76 -7.00 4.80
C LEU A 28 -0.06 -6.18 5.81
N ALA A 29 -1.21 -6.70 6.26
CA ALA A 29 -2.06 -6.00 7.23
C ALA A 29 -1.33 -5.80 8.58
N GLU A 30 -0.59 -6.81 9.05
CA GLU A 30 0.22 -6.69 10.28
C GLU A 30 1.38 -5.69 10.11
N GLU A 31 2.04 -5.68 8.93
CA GLU A 31 3.09 -4.69 8.62
C GLU A 31 2.53 -3.26 8.60
N ILE A 32 1.36 -3.05 7.99
CA ILE A 32 0.67 -1.74 7.98
C ILE A 32 0.31 -1.31 9.40
N ALA A 33 -0.26 -2.20 10.21
CA ALA A 33 -0.62 -1.89 11.59
C ALA A 33 0.61 -1.52 12.43
N ALA A 34 1.74 -2.22 12.25
CA ALA A 34 2.99 -1.92 12.93
C ALA A 34 3.61 -0.58 12.46
N GLN A 35 3.50 -0.27 11.17
CA GLN A 35 3.97 1.02 10.64
C GLN A 35 3.12 2.18 11.19
N ALA A 36 1.80 2.04 11.19
CA ALA A 36 0.89 3.03 11.74
C ALA A 36 1.11 3.24 13.25
N SER A 37 1.33 2.18 14.02
CA SER A 37 1.63 2.29 15.46
C SER A 37 2.98 2.95 15.75
N ALA A 38 3.93 2.84 14.84
CA ALA A 38 5.20 3.56 14.88
C ALA A 38 5.10 5.02 14.37
N GLY A 39 3.92 5.45 13.91
CA GLY A 39 3.68 6.80 13.39
C GLY A 39 4.15 7.02 11.95
N TYR A 40 4.43 5.95 11.21
CA TYR A 40 4.81 6.05 9.80
C TYR A 40 3.60 6.25 8.91
N ARG A 41 3.78 7.10 7.89
CA ARG A 41 2.78 7.29 6.85
C ARG A 41 3.00 6.28 5.73
N THR A 42 2.07 5.35 5.59
CA THR A 42 2.16 4.24 4.63
C THR A 42 1.28 4.45 3.40
N GLY A 43 1.85 4.25 2.22
CA GLY A 43 1.15 4.22 0.94
C GLY A 43 1.07 2.79 0.38
N LEU A 44 -0.08 2.40 -0.16
CA LEU A 44 -0.29 1.12 -0.82
C LEU A 44 -0.44 1.32 -2.33
N VAL A 45 0.35 0.60 -3.12
CA VAL A 45 0.24 0.58 -4.58
C VAL A 45 -0.16 -0.83 -5.01
N HIS A 46 -1.31 -0.94 -5.65
CA HIS A 46 -1.75 -2.19 -6.23
C HIS A 46 -1.12 -2.42 -7.60
N ILE A 47 -0.37 -3.51 -7.75
CA ILE A 47 0.09 -4.02 -9.05
C ILE A 47 -0.43 -5.46 -9.23
N PRO A 48 -1.26 -5.74 -10.25
CA PRO A 48 -1.69 -7.09 -10.56
C PRO A 48 -0.50 -8.02 -10.86
N GLY A 49 -0.37 -9.10 -10.09
CA GLY A 49 0.60 -10.16 -10.31
C GLY A 49 0.01 -11.33 -11.12
N PRO A 50 0.86 -12.21 -11.68
CA PRO A 50 0.40 -13.32 -12.53
C PRO A 50 -0.33 -14.43 -11.74
N LEU A 51 -0.15 -14.49 -10.42
CA LEU A 51 -0.69 -15.54 -9.57
C LEU A 51 -2.17 -15.34 -9.19
N VAL A 52 -2.68 -14.11 -9.29
CA VAL A 52 -4.10 -13.81 -9.04
C VAL A 52 -4.80 -13.55 -10.37
N ALA A 53 -5.47 -14.60 -10.88
CA ALA A 53 -6.18 -14.54 -12.15
C ALA A 53 -7.52 -13.79 -12.04
N GLY A 54 -7.86 -13.09 -13.13
CA GLY A 54 -9.16 -12.44 -13.32
C GLY A 54 -9.36 -11.15 -12.53
N LEU A 55 -10.56 -10.57 -12.68
CA LEU A 55 -11.01 -9.44 -11.88
C LEU A 55 -11.40 -9.96 -10.49
N ARG A 56 -10.68 -9.52 -9.48
CA ARG A 56 -10.90 -9.86 -8.07
C ARG A 56 -10.92 -8.57 -7.24
N PRO A 57 -11.81 -8.47 -6.25
CA PRO A 57 -11.79 -7.33 -5.33
C PRO A 57 -10.49 -7.31 -4.52
N LEU A 58 -10.14 -6.14 -3.99
CA LEU A 58 -9.07 -6.03 -3.01
C LEU A 58 -9.38 -6.87 -1.76
N ASN A 59 -8.33 -7.35 -1.10
CA ASN A 59 -8.49 -8.15 0.11
C ASN A 59 -9.16 -7.30 1.21
N PRO A 60 -10.26 -7.79 1.85
CA PRO A 60 -10.99 -7.02 2.86
C PRO A 60 -10.14 -6.54 4.04
N LYS A 61 -9.07 -7.26 4.40
CA LYS A 61 -8.16 -6.84 5.47
C LYS A 61 -7.44 -5.54 5.12
N LEU A 62 -6.98 -5.42 3.87
CA LEU A 62 -6.28 -4.24 3.38
C LEU A 62 -7.24 -3.08 3.15
N VAL A 63 -8.47 -3.37 2.69
CA VAL A 63 -9.55 -2.37 2.62
C VAL A 63 -9.79 -1.76 3.99
N ARG A 64 -9.92 -2.60 5.03
CA ARG A 64 -10.11 -2.13 6.40
C ARG A 64 -8.95 -1.25 6.89
N CYS A 65 -7.69 -1.60 6.60
CA CYS A 65 -6.55 -0.75 6.94
C CYS A 65 -6.64 0.65 6.31
N VAL A 66 -7.14 0.75 5.07
CA VAL A 66 -7.35 2.04 4.40
C VAL A 66 -8.52 2.81 5.01
N GLU A 67 -9.65 2.13 5.25
CA GLU A 67 -10.83 2.74 5.88
C GLU A 67 -10.57 3.26 7.30
N GLU A 68 -9.71 2.57 8.05
CA GLU A 68 -9.28 2.96 9.40
C GLU A 68 -8.15 4.01 9.39
N GLY A 69 -7.69 4.45 8.21
CA GLY A 69 -6.64 5.47 8.06
C GLY A 69 -5.24 4.99 8.43
N LEU A 70 -5.01 3.67 8.47
CA LEU A 70 -3.69 3.08 8.76
C LEU A 70 -2.76 3.13 7.53
N ALA A 71 -3.33 3.24 6.32
CA ALA A 71 -2.58 3.44 5.09
C ALA A 71 -3.42 4.17 4.03
N ASP A 72 -2.75 4.87 3.11
CA ASP A 72 -3.39 5.50 1.95
C ASP A 72 -3.33 4.55 0.74
N LEU A 73 -4.46 4.32 0.06
CA LEU A 73 -4.43 3.70 -1.26
C LEU A 73 -3.96 4.73 -2.30
N VAL A 74 -2.77 4.51 -2.88
CA VAL A 74 -2.22 5.38 -3.90
C VAL A 74 -2.87 5.04 -5.25
N VAL A 75 -3.56 6.02 -5.82
CA VAL A 75 -4.24 5.91 -7.12
C VAL A 75 -3.73 6.93 -8.13
N GLY A 76 -3.81 6.57 -9.40
CA GLY A 76 -3.43 7.44 -10.52
C GLY A 76 -1.97 7.30 -10.95
N ARG A 77 -1.54 8.21 -11.85
CA ARG A 77 -0.21 8.17 -12.51
C ARG A 77 0.75 9.27 -12.02
N ARG A 78 0.47 9.89 -10.87
CA ARG A 78 1.32 10.95 -10.35
C ARG A 78 2.51 10.36 -9.62
N ALA A 79 3.65 11.02 -9.72
CA ALA A 79 4.83 10.67 -8.92
C ALA A 79 4.51 10.86 -7.43
N ILE A 80 5.03 9.95 -6.61
CA ILE A 80 5.01 10.00 -5.15
C ILE A 80 6.45 9.89 -4.64
N ASP A 81 6.69 10.42 -3.44
CA ASP A 81 7.97 10.27 -2.75
C ASP A 81 7.84 9.20 -1.67
N ALA A 82 8.86 8.34 -1.55
CA ALA A 82 8.91 7.29 -0.54
C ALA A 82 10.31 7.27 0.10
N ARG A 83 10.38 7.26 1.44
CA ARG A 83 11.66 7.04 2.14
C ARG A 83 12.10 5.58 2.03
N LEU A 84 11.15 4.65 2.05
CA LEU A 84 11.35 3.22 1.84
C LEU A 84 10.30 2.65 0.88
N LEU A 85 10.76 1.83 -0.07
CA LEU A 85 9.91 1.03 -0.96
C LEU A 85 10.03 -0.45 -0.59
N VAL A 86 8.90 -1.12 -0.38
CA VAL A 86 8.81 -2.56 -0.15
C VAL A 86 7.99 -3.17 -1.27
N MET A 87 8.56 -4.10 -2.05
CA MET A 87 7.89 -4.74 -3.18
C MET A 87 7.80 -6.24 -2.98
N ARG A 88 6.61 -6.82 -3.24
CA ARG A 88 6.30 -8.23 -2.98
C ARG A 88 5.36 -8.81 -4.01
#